data_AF-A0A9W8MBU1-F1
#
_entry.id   AF-A0A9W8MBU1-F1
#
_cell.length_a   1.000
_cell.length_b   1.000
_cell.length_c   1.000
_cell.angle_alpha   90.00
_cell.angle_beta   90.00
_cell.angle_gamma   90.00
#
_symmetry.space_group_name_H-M   'P 1'
#
loop_
_entity.id
_entity.type
_entity.pdbx_description
1 polymer ?
#
loop_
_entity_poly.entity_id
_entity_poly.type
_entity_poly.pdbx_seq_one_letter_code
_entity_poly.pdbx_strand_id
1 'polypeptide(L)'
;MWKAFGGVQPTHLEMSAGWDEESHFSGLEAVSPPWPLKSMYYRAYIGPGSWSTPEESLPTFPACYAGLETLVLDCVDSISLYYYPKGGATNLRSLTVVRNDAIGTFAHTVACNPKMLATLRSVTISPSPGYWHDVEDFPIMKSFFHGSQALTHLELAILGDGYDMLPEADANETPNPFDYLPYLGLYDHFPSSLRSLSFRGPPNTYMFNDLDKWIAKANDPRWLPDLREFAVSLVRESSNSAEAGAPEVEQAQIDGKMAELLAAMKRNRPALKIQEPRPLDEVEYPRPVS
;
A
#
# COMPACT_ATOMS: atom_id res chain seq x y z
N MET A 1 -0.52 -17.43 28.74
CA MET A 1 0.34 -17.94 27.64
C MET A 1 1.70 -17.25 27.62
N TRP A 2 1.78 -15.95 27.32
CA TRP A 2 3.06 -15.23 27.13
C TRP A 2 4.11 -15.38 28.24
N LYS A 3 3.70 -15.46 29.51
CA LYS A 3 4.61 -15.68 30.67
C LYS A 3 5.45 -16.97 30.57
N ALA A 4 4.98 -17.99 29.84
CA ALA A 4 5.74 -19.21 29.61
C ALA A 4 7.01 -18.96 28.78
N PHE A 5 7.05 -17.85 28.03
CA PHE A 5 8.19 -17.39 27.25
C PHE A 5 9.01 -16.33 28.01
N GLY A 6 8.97 -16.33 29.34
CA GLY A 6 9.85 -15.49 30.15
C GLY A 6 11.33 -15.82 29.88
N GLY A 7 12.18 -14.80 29.81
CA GLY A 7 13.62 -14.96 29.58
C GLY A 7 14.06 -15.12 28.11
N VAL A 8 13.15 -15.38 27.16
CA VAL A 8 13.52 -15.35 25.73
C VAL A 8 13.53 -13.92 25.18
N GLN A 9 14.28 -13.71 24.10
CA GLN A 9 14.46 -12.40 23.46
C GLN A 9 14.29 -12.48 21.94
N PRO A 10 13.10 -12.90 21.45
CA PRO A 10 12.85 -12.93 20.02
C PRO A 10 12.88 -11.51 19.44
N THR A 11 13.45 -11.38 18.25
CA THR A 11 13.46 -10.15 17.46
C THR A 11 12.39 -10.15 16.37
N HIS A 12 11.77 -11.30 16.10
CA HIS A 12 10.70 -11.48 15.14
C HIS A 12 9.51 -12.19 15.77
N LEU A 13 8.30 -11.77 15.42
CA LEU A 13 7.05 -12.40 15.82
C LEU A 13 6.18 -12.62 14.58
N GLU A 14 5.77 -13.86 14.36
CA GLU A 14 4.79 -14.24 13.36
C GLU A 14 3.51 -14.68 14.05
N MET A 15 2.38 -14.12 13.63
CA MET A 15 1.06 -14.49 14.13
C MET A 15 0.11 -14.63 12.94
N SER A 16 -0.62 -15.75 12.89
CA SER A 16 -1.65 -15.98 11.90
C SER A 16 -2.91 -16.46 12.59
N ALA A 17 -4.03 -15.85 12.26
CA ALA A 17 -5.37 -16.27 12.65
C ALA A 17 -6.20 -16.58 11.39
N GLY A 18 -7.18 -17.47 11.53
CA GLY A 18 -8.19 -17.73 10.50
C GLY A 18 -9.14 -16.55 10.25
N TRP A 19 -10.12 -16.77 9.36
CA TRP A 19 -11.07 -15.75 8.89
C TRP A 19 -11.92 -15.13 10.01
N ASP A 20 -12.37 -15.94 10.98
CA ASP A 20 -13.17 -15.50 12.14
C ASP A 20 -12.39 -15.63 13.46
N GLU A 21 -11.06 -15.60 13.38
CA GLU A 21 -10.20 -15.75 14.55
C GLU A 21 -9.45 -14.45 14.83
N GLU A 22 -9.39 -14.08 16.10
CA GLU A 22 -8.55 -12.99 16.57
C GLU A 22 -7.25 -13.55 17.15
N SER A 23 -6.15 -12.85 16.90
CA SER A 23 -4.90 -13.11 17.62
C SER A 23 -4.87 -12.28 18.91
N HIS A 24 -4.74 -12.93 20.06
CA HIS A 24 -4.61 -12.21 21.33
C HIS A 24 -3.16 -11.73 21.59
N PHE A 25 -2.85 -10.48 21.24
CA PHE A 25 -1.59 -9.80 21.62
C PHE A 25 -1.57 -9.34 23.09
N SER A 26 -2.72 -9.36 23.77
CA SER A 26 -2.83 -8.98 25.19
C SER A 26 -1.92 -9.84 26.08
N GLY A 27 -1.13 -9.18 26.92
CA GLY A 27 -0.23 -9.83 27.88
C GLY A 27 1.20 -10.04 27.40
N LEU A 28 1.54 -9.72 26.15
CA LEU A 28 2.95 -9.74 25.72
C LEU A 28 3.79 -8.69 26.47
N GLU A 29 3.19 -7.55 26.80
CA GLU A 29 3.79 -6.52 27.65
C GLU A 29 4.20 -7.00 29.06
N ALA A 30 3.65 -8.13 29.52
CA ALA A 30 3.96 -8.72 30.81
C ALA A 30 5.16 -9.69 30.76
N VAL A 31 5.76 -9.93 29.58
CA VAL A 31 6.96 -10.76 29.47
C VAL A 31 8.17 -10.01 29.98
N SER A 32 8.99 -10.69 30.80
CA SER A 32 10.20 -10.14 31.38
C SER A 32 11.42 -11.02 31.03
N PRO A 33 12.50 -10.43 30.49
CA PRO A 33 12.59 -9.05 30.01
C PRO A 33 11.65 -8.79 28.80
N PRO A 34 11.25 -7.54 28.53
CA PRO A 34 10.48 -7.21 27.33
C PRO A 34 11.20 -7.69 26.07
N TRP A 35 10.44 -8.24 25.12
CA TRP A 35 11.02 -8.72 23.87
C TRP A 35 11.57 -7.55 23.03
N PRO A 36 12.79 -7.67 22.49
CA PRO A 36 13.39 -6.65 21.63
C PRO A 36 12.87 -6.79 20.19
N LEU A 37 11.55 -6.82 20.01
CA LEU A 37 10.92 -7.03 18.71
C LEU A 37 11.35 -5.97 17.69
N LYS A 38 11.78 -6.43 16.52
CA LYS A 38 12.21 -5.63 15.37
C LYS A 38 11.32 -5.84 14.17
N SER A 39 10.73 -7.02 14.03
CA SER A 39 9.81 -7.30 12.93
C SER A 39 8.60 -8.10 13.38
N MET A 40 7.49 -7.88 12.70
CA MET A 40 6.27 -8.65 12.88
C MET A 40 5.64 -8.97 11.53
N TYR A 41 5.19 -10.22 11.38
CA TYR A 41 4.23 -10.60 10.36
C TYR A 41 2.91 -10.93 11.06
N TYR A 42 1.84 -10.25 10.67
CA TYR A 42 0.53 -10.44 11.26
C TYR A 42 -0.53 -10.65 10.19
N ARG A 43 -1.11 -11.85 10.19
CA ARG A 43 -2.22 -12.22 9.32
C ARG A 43 -3.48 -12.44 10.16
N ALA A 44 -4.48 -11.59 9.96
CA ALA A 44 -5.79 -11.71 10.59
C ALA A 44 -6.80 -10.85 9.83
N TYR A 45 -8.07 -11.27 9.85
CA TYR A 45 -9.16 -10.44 9.35
C TYR A 45 -9.47 -9.33 10.35
N ILE A 46 -9.74 -9.71 11.61
CA ILE A 46 -10.18 -8.79 12.65
C ILE A 46 -9.03 -8.45 13.60
N GLY A 47 -8.99 -7.18 14.01
CA GLY A 47 -8.09 -6.67 15.05
C GLY A 47 -8.86 -6.16 16.28
N PRO A 48 -8.15 -5.67 17.31
CA PRO A 48 -8.76 -5.17 18.55
C PRO A 48 -9.25 -3.72 18.41
N GLY A 49 -9.05 -3.11 17.25
CA GLY A 49 -9.36 -1.72 16.98
C GLY A 49 -10.83 -1.52 16.67
N SER A 50 -11.22 -0.26 16.70
CA SER A 50 -12.49 0.21 16.16
C SER A 50 -12.20 1.60 15.63
N TRP A 51 -12.06 1.69 14.31
CA TRP A 51 -11.83 2.94 13.62
C TRP A 51 -13.10 3.79 13.64
N SER A 52 -12.91 5.08 13.87
CA SER A 52 -13.93 6.12 13.63
C SER A 52 -13.28 7.34 13.01
N THR A 53 -12.40 7.99 13.78
CA THR A 53 -11.54 9.09 13.34
C THR A 53 -10.14 8.92 13.94
N PRO A 54 -9.11 9.57 13.38
CA PRO A 54 -7.78 9.54 13.96
C PRO A 54 -7.74 10.03 15.42
N GLU A 55 -8.54 11.04 15.77
CA GLU A 55 -8.57 11.66 17.10
C GLU A 55 -9.27 10.80 18.16
N GLU A 56 -10.24 10.00 17.75
CA GLU A 56 -11.02 9.12 18.65
C GLU A 56 -10.41 7.73 18.80
N SER A 57 -9.56 7.33 17.85
CA SER A 57 -8.89 6.04 17.83
C SER A 57 -7.93 5.86 19.01
N LEU A 58 -8.00 4.71 19.67
CA LEU A 58 -7.10 4.35 20.78
C LEU A 58 -6.00 3.38 20.31
N PRO A 59 -4.80 3.42 20.91
CA PRO A 59 -3.75 2.46 20.58
C PRO A 59 -4.19 1.01 20.79
N THR A 60 -4.06 0.22 19.73
CA THR A 60 -4.45 -1.19 19.62
C THR A 60 -3.30 -2.14 19.94
N PHE A 61 -2.06 -1.70 19.71
CA PHE A 61 -0.86 -2.49 19.98
C PHE A 61 -0.19 -2.07 21.30
N PRO A 62 0.29 -3.01 22.13
CA PRO A 62 1.09 -2.70 23.31
C PRO A 62 2.37 -1.91 22.99
N ALA A 63 2.93 -1.23 23.99
CA ALA A 63 4.10 -0.37 23.82
C ALA A 63 5.36 -1.12 23.33
N CYS A 64 5.48 -2.43 23.58
CA CYS A 64 6.59 -3.24 23.08
C CYS A 64 6.64 -3.32 21.54
N TYR A 65 5.54 -3.02 20.85
CA TYR A 65 5.50 -2.99 19.39
C TYR A 65 5.92 -1.63 18.81
N ALA A 66 6.03 -0.57 19.61
CA ALA A 66 6.38 0.78 19.12
C ALA A 66 7.77 0.86 18.46
N GLY A 67 8.65 -0.09 18.79
CA GLY A 67 10.02 -0.18 18.32
C GLY A 67 10.23 -1.03 17.06
N LEU A 68 9.16 -1.55 16.45
CA LEU A 68 9.25 -2.33 15.20
C LEU A 68 9.90 -1.52 14.08
N GLU A 69 10.70 -2.20 13.27
CA GLU A 69 11.38 -1.66 12.09
C GLU A 69 10.71 -2.17 10.80
N THR A 70 10.17 -3.39 10.81
CA THR A 70 9.44 -4.01 9.70
C THR A 70 8.11 -4.57 10.17
N LEU A 71 7.03 -4.26 9.45
CA LEU A 71 5.69 -4.78 9.73
C LEU A 71 5.05 -5.28 8.44
N VAL A 72 4.49 -6.49 8.49
CA VAL A 72 3.58 -7.02 7.48
C VAL A 72 2.22 -7.19 8.11
N LEU A 73 1.21 -6.57 7.51
CA LEU A 73 -0.20 -6.72 7.82
C LEU A 73 -0.88 -7.40 6.63
N ASP A 74 -1.59 -8.48 6.91
CA ASP A 74 -2.06 -9.37 5.86
C ASP A 74 -3.51 -9.81 6.12
N CYS A 75 -4.34 -9.73 5.08
CA CYS A 75 -5.75 -10.15 5.09
C CYS A 75 -6.61 -9.26 6.00
N VAL A 76 -6.26 -7.97 6.09
CA VAL A 76 -6.75 -7.01 7.08
C VAL A 76 -8.12 -6.40 6.78
N ASP A 77 -8.88 -6.10 7.84
CA ASP A 77 -10.01 -5.18 7.85
C ASP A 77 -9.59 -3.82 8.43
N SER A 78 -9.76 -2.74 7.67
CA SER A 78 -9.30 -1.40 8.07
C SER A 78 -10.05 -0.86 9.29
N ILE A 79 -11.28 -1.31 9.53
CA ILE A 79 -12.12 -0.87 10.64
C ILE A 79 -11.52 -1.35 11.97
N SER A 80 -11.05 -2.59 12.03
CA SER A 80 -10.61 -3.20 13.29
C SER A 80 -9.10 -3.43 13.39
N LEU A 81 -8.38 -3.45 12.26
CA LEU A 81 -6.98 -3.82 12.21
C LEU A 81 -6.11 -2.80 11.47
N TYR A 82 -5.62 -1.81 12.23
CA TYR A 82 -4.58 -0.88 11.81
C TYR A 82 -3.49 -0.76 12.88
N TYR A 83 -2.26 -0.47 12.47
CA TYR A 83 -1.13 -0.47 13.39
C TYR A 83 -1.02 0.84 14.14
N TYR A 84 -1.45 0.83 15.40
CA TYR A 84 -1.30 1.97 16.31
C TYR A 84 -0.77 1.52 17.68
N PRO A 85 0.56 1.44 17.87
CA PRO A 85 1.13 1.04 19.14
C PRO A 85 1.09 2.17 20.16
N LYS A 86 0.95 1.80 21.44
CA LYS A 86 1.05 2.76 22.55
C LYS A 86 2.40 3.47 22.52
N GLY A 87 2.38 4.79 22.43
CA GLY A 87 3.56 5.64 22.24
C GLY A 87 3.87 6.00 20.78
N GLY A 88 3.10 5.45 19.83
CA GLY A 88 3.24 5.65 18.39
C GLY A 88 4.37 4.81 17.79
N ALA A 89 4.31 4.57 16.49
CA ALA A 89 5.38 3.93 15.75
C ALA A 89 6.60 4.85 15.69
N THR A 90 7.72 4.42 16.29
CA THR A 90 8.92 5.27 16.41
C THR A 90 10.04 4.90 15.45
N ASN A 91 10.09 3.63 15.02
CA ASN A 91 11.21 3.08 14.26
C ASN A 91 10.79 2.42 12.94
N LEU A 92 9.50 2.43 12.58
CA LEU A 92 9.02 1.68 11.43
C LEU A 92 9.62 2.23 10.15
N ARG A 93 10.30 1.36 9.40
CA ARG A 93 11.00 1.64 8.14
C ARG A 93 10.41 0.89 6.95
N SER A 94 9.80 -0.26 7.18
CA SER A 94 9.16 -1.07 6.16
C SER A 94 7.76 -1.46 6.59
N LEU A 95 6.77 -1.14 5.76
CA LEU A 95 5.37 -1.51 5.96
C LEU A 95 4.84 -2.19 4.70
N THR A 96 4.36 -3.42 4.85
CA THR A 96 3.62 -4.15 3.84
C THR A 96 2.19 -4.35 4.33
N VAL A 97 1.21 -3.93 3.53
CA VAL A 97 -0.21 -4.18 3.79
C VAL A 97 -0.81 -4.85 2.57
N VAL A 98 -1.33 -6.06 2.72
CA VAL A 98 -1.77 -6.88 1.59
C VAL A 98 -3.09 -7.59 1.88
N ARG A 99 -3.83 -7.86 0.80
CA ARG A 99 -5.18 -8.45 0.76
C ARG A 99 -6.22 -7.60 1.50
N ASN A 100 -7.49 -7.90 1.22
CA ASN A 100 -8.66 -7.22 1.76
C ASN A 100 -8.49 -5.70 1.68
N ASP A 101 -8.83 -4.97 2.75
CA ASP A 101 -8.79 -3.52 2.76
C ASP A 101 -7.41 -2.97 3.16
N ALA A 102 -6.43 -3.25 2.28
CA ALA A 102 -5.06 -2.81 2.48
C ALA A 102 -4.90 -1.29 2.39
N ILE A 103 -5.74 -0.60 1.60
CA ILE A 103 -5.67 0.85 1.43
C ILE A 103 -6.16 1.54 2.69
N GLY A 104 -7.34 1.19 3.19
CA GLY A 104 -7.86 1.78 4.43
C GLY A 104 -6.98 1.45 5.62
N THR A 105 -6.51 0.22 5.73
CA THR A 105 -5.58 -0.18 6.80
C THR A 105 -4.29 0.64 6.77
N PHE A 106 -3.74 0.90 5.58
CA PHE A 106 -2.59 1.78 5.42
C PHE A 106 -2.92 3.22 5.83
N ALA A 107 -4.04 3.77 5.33
CA ALA A 107 -4.49 5.13 5.62
C ALA A 107 -4.67 5.36 7.13
N HIS A 108 -5.40 4.49 7.81
CA HIS A 108 -5.61 4.55 9.26
C HIS A 108 -4.28 4.42 10.03
N THR A 109 -3.41 3.51 9.60
CA THR A 109 -2.08 3.33 10.20
C THR A 109 -1.26 4.62 10.13
N VAL A 110 -1.19 5.29 8.97
CA VAL A 110 -0.40 6.52 8.84
C VAL A 110 -1.07 7.72 9.51
N ALA A 111 -2.40 7.78 9.53
CA ALA A 111 -3.16 8.83 10.22
C ALA A 111 -2.90 8.83 11.74
N CYS A 112 -2.87 7.65 12.36
CA CYS A 112 -2.54 7.53 13.78
C CYS A 112 -1.04 7.69 14.09
N ASN A 113 -0.15 7.62 13.08
CA ASN A 113 1.30 7.64 13.26
C ASN A 113 1.99 8.68 12.37
N PRO A 114 1.77 10.00 12.59
CA PRO A 114 2.29 11.06 11.72
C PRO A 114 3.82 11.10 11.60
N LYS A 115 4.56 10.55 12.58
CA LYS A 115 6.02 10.44 12.53
C LYS A 115 6.52 9.54 11.39
N MET A 116 5.67 8.65 10.85
CA MET A 116 6.04 7.76 9.75
C MET A 116 6.45 8.49 8.48
N LEU A 117 5.99 9.75 8.27
CA LEU A 117 6.44 10.59 7.15
C LEU A 117 7.97 10.73 7.08
N ALA A 118 8.64 10.70 8.23
CA ALA A 118 10.09 10.84 8.35
C ALA A 118 10.85 9.51 8.56
N THR A 119 10.16 8.40 8.83
CA THR A 119 10.81 7.12 9.15
C THR A 119 10.58 6.03 8.12
N LEU A 120 9.42 6.01 7.46
CA LEU A 120 9.03 4.93 6.57
C LEU A 120 9.75 5.05 5.23
N ARG A 121 10.49 4.00 4.85
CA ARG A 121 11.38 3.96 3.69
C ARG A 121 10.88 3.04 2.59
N SER A 122 10.17 1.99 2.95
CA SER A 122 9.57 1.03 2.04
C SER A 122 8.10 0.84 2.36
N VAL A 123 7.26 0.97 1.34
CA VAL A 123 5.81 0.74 1.43
C VAL A 123 5.39 -0.23 0.34
N THR A 124 4.65 -1.24 0.73
CA THR A 124 3.94 -2.15 -0.18
C THR A 124 2.46 -2.14 0.15
N ILE A 125 1.61 -1.87 -0.83
CA ILE A 125 0.14 -1.91 -0.68
C ILE A 125 -0.44 -2.76 -1.81
N SER A 126 -1.20 -3.79 -1.45
CA SER A 126 -1.84 -4.70 -2.41
C SER A 126 -3.22 -5.12 -1.91
N PRO A 127 -4.27 -4.31 -2.08
CA PRO A 127 -5.63 -4.69 -1.67
C PRO A 127 -6.12 -5.90 -2.47
N SER A 128 -7.11 -6.61 -1.92
CA SER A 128 -7.89 -7.54 -2.74
C SER A 128 -8.73 -6.73 -3.74
N PRO A 129 -8.92 -7.20 -4.99
CA PRO A 129 -9.84 -6.54 -5.92
C PRO A 129 -11.24 -6.39 -5.32
N GLY A 130 -11.82 -5.19 -5.38
CA GLY A 130 -13.14 -4.89 -4.82
C GLY A 130 -13.18 -4.73 -3.29
N TYR A 131 -12.03 -4.76 -2.60
CA TYR A 131 -11.93 -4.52 -1.15
C TYR A 131 -11.21 -3.21 -0.86
N TRP A 132 -11.90 -2.10 -1.12
CA TRP A 132 -11.57 -0.77 -0.61
C TRP A 132 -12.89 -0.07 -0.33
N HIS A 133 -13.24 0.09 0.93
CA HIS A 133 -14.62 0.42 1.32
C HIS A 133 -14.87 1.94 1.38
N ASP A 134 -13.85 2.71 1.77
CA ASP A 134 -14.00 4.12 2.09
C ASP A 134 -13.15 5.01 1.18
N VAL A 135 -13.82 5.78 0.32
CA VAL A 135 -13.15 6.72 -0.60
C VAL A 135 -12.37 7.82 0.12
N GLU A 136 -12.70 8.06 1.40
CA GLU A 136 -12.03 9.00 2.29
C GLU A 136 -10.58 8.60 2.61
N ASP A 137 -10.22 7.32 2.43
CA ASP A 137 -8.86 6.82 2.66
C ASP A 137 -7.89 7.18 1.54
N PHE A 138 -8.39 7.40 0.31
CA PHE A 138 -7.52 7.66 -0.84
C PHE A 138 -6.77 8.99 -0.70
N PRO A 139 -7.41 10.11 -0.30
CA PRO A 139 -6.71 11.34 0.03
C PRO A 139 -5.67 11.19 1.14
N ILE A 140 -5.91 10.36 2.17
CA ILE A 140 -4.95 10.11 3.26
C ILE A 140 -3.71 9.41 2.72
N MET A 141 -3.88 8.33 1.95
CA MET A 141 -2.78 7.61 1.30
C MET A 141 -1.97 8.54 0.37
N LYS A 142 -2.66 9.27 -0.51
CA LYS A 142 -2.02 10.20 -1.46
C LYS A 142 -1.27 11.33 -0.74
N SER A 143 -1.85 11.86 0.34
CA SER A 143 -1.21 12.90 1.17
C SER A 143 0.05 12.38 1.86
N PHE A 144 0.02 11.13 2.34
CA PHE A 144 1.21 10.49 2.90
C PHE A 144 2.33 10.36 1.86
N PHE A 145 2.03 9.87 0.65
CA PHE A 145 3.03 9.76 -0.41
C PHE A 145 3.63 11.12 -0.73
N HIS A 146 2.79 12.14 -0.89
CA HIS A 146 3.24 13.48 -1.24
C HIS A 146 4.12 14.10 -0.15
N GLY A 147 3.74 13.91 1.12
CA GLY A 147 4.44 14.47 2.28
C GLY A 147 5.63 13.65 2.77
N SER A 148 5.85 12.44 2.26
CA SER A 148 6.89 11.56 2.78
C SER A 148 8.29 12.09 2.45
N GLN A 149 9.15 12.12 3.46
CA GLN A 149 10.53 12.61 3.37
C GLN A 149 11.55 11.46 3.28
N ALA A 150 11.16 10.27 3.72
CA ALA A 150 12.04 9.11 3.83
C ALA A 150 11.71 7.98 2.84
N LEU A 151 10.53 8.02 2.19
CA LEU A 151 10.10 6.97 1.30
C LEU A 151 11.02 6.86 0.08
N THR A 152 11.63 5.69 -0.09
CA THR A 152 12.57 5.39 -1.18
C THR A 152 12.09 4.24 -2.05
N HIS A 153 11.25 3.35 -1.53
CA HIS A 153 10.71 2.20 -2.24
C HIS A 153 9.19 2.19 -2.09
N LEU A 154 8.48 2.20 -3.22
CA LEU A 154 7.03 2.12 -3.25
C LEU A 154 6.60 1.01 -4.22
N GLU A 155 5.79 0.09 -3.71
CA GLU A 155 5.20 -0.99 -4.49
C GLU A 155 3.68 -1.00 -4.29
N LEU A 156 2.95 -0.76 -5.38
CA LEU A 156 1.49 -0.72 -5.39
C LEU A 156 0.98 -1.80 -6.34
N ALA A 157 0.09 -2.66 -5.87
CA ALA A 157 -0.60 -3.65 -6.69
C ALA A 157 -2.11 -3.53 -6.49
N ILE A 158 -2.73 -2.61 -7.23
CA ILE A 158 -4.14 -2.26 -7.14
C ILE A 158 -4.80 -2.82 -8.41
N LEU A 159 -5.38 -4.02 -8.33
CA LEU A 159 -5.80 -4.77 -9.53
C LEU A 159 -7.29 -4.66 -9.86
N GLY A 160 -8.13 -4.33 -8.88
CA GLY A 160 -9.56 -4.12 -9.13
C GLY A 160 -9.80 -2.83 -9.92
N ASP A 161 -10.84 -2.83 -10.75
CA ASP A 161 -11.18 -1.69 -11.60
C ASP A 161 -11.93 -0.58 -10.84
N GLY A 162 -12.60 -0.90 -9.74
CA GLY A 162 -13.31 0.03 -8.87
C GLY A 162 -14.55 0.64 -9.50
N TYR A 163 -15.10 0.04 -10.56
CA TYR A 163 -16.31 0.57 -11.20
C TYR A 163 -17.53 0.55 -10.27
N ASP A 164 -17.58 -0.40 -9.34
CA ASP A 164 -18.58 -0.52 -8.27
C ASP A 164 -18.54 0.64 -7.26
N MET A 165 -17.41 1.32 -7.15
CA MET A 165 -17.24 2.49 -6.26
C MET A 165 -17.66 3.81 -6.91
N LEU A 166 -17.88 3.83 -8.23
CA LEU A 166 -18.35 5.04 -8.90
C LEU A 166 -19.83 5.23 -8.57
N PRO A 167 -20.23 6.42 -8.08
CA PRO A 167 -21.64 6.65 -7.82
C PRO A 167 -22.39 6.65 -9.15
N GLU A 168 -23.66 6.25 -9.11
CA GLU A 168 -24.52 6.34 -10.29
C GLU A 168 -24.54 7.78 -10.79
N ALA A 169 -24.34 7.96 -12.09
CA ALA A 169 -24.36 9.29 -12.69
C ALA A 169 -25.75 9.91 -12.46
N ASP A 170 -25.82 10.92 -11.61
CA ASP A 170 -27.02 11.71 -11.47
C ASP A 170 -27.15 12.66 -12.67
N ALA A 171 -28.34 13.22 -12.88
CA ALA A 171 -28.62 14.06 -14.05
C ALA A 171 -27.89 15.42 -14.05
N ASN A 172 -27.22 15.79 -12.95
CA ASN A 172 -26.69 17.14 -12.70
C ASN A 172 -25.18 17.18 -12.38
N GLU A 173 -24.54 16.06 -12.04
CA GLU A 173 -23.15 15.99 -11.63
C GLU A 173 -22.53 14.67 -12.09
N THR A 174 -21.51 14.77 -12.96
CA THR A 174 -20.69 13.62 -13.31
C THR A 174 -19.60 13.49 -12.25
N PRO A 175 -19.59 12.42 -11.45
CA PRO A 175 -18.60 12.24 -10.39
C PRO A 175 -17.19 12.21 -10.99
N ASN A 176 -16.26 12.89 -10.32
CA ASN A 176 -14.87 12.93 -10.74
C ASN A 176 -14.19 11.60 -10.35
N PRO A 177 -13.76 10.75 -11.31
CA PRO A 177 -13.23 9.41 -10.98
C PRO A 177 -11.98 9.45 -10.08
N PHE A 178 -11.24 10.57 -10.06
CA PHE A 178 -10.08 10.76 -9.19
C PHE A 178 -10.39 10.68 -7.69
N ASP A 179 -11.64 10.94 -7.32
CA ASP A 179 -12.11 10.93 -5.94
C ASP A 179 -12.50 9.50 -5.49
N TYR A 180 -12.80 8.61 -6.44
CA TYR A 180 -13.34 7.26 -6.18
C TYR A 180 -12.39 6.13 -6.57
N LEU A 181 -11.33 6.42 -7.34
CA LEU A 181 -10.39 5.41 -7.80
C LEU A 181 -9.01 5.66 -7.20
N PRO A 182 -8.49 4.75 -6.36
CA PRO A 182 -7.26 4.98 -5.59
C PRO A 182 -6.01 5.08 -6.46
N TYR A 183 -6.03 4.45 -7.63
CA TYR A 183 -4.90 4.38 -8.55
C TYR A 183 -4.79 5.60 -9.49
N LEU A 184 -5.81 6.45 -9.58
CA LEU A 184 -5.78 7.65 -10.42
C LEU A 184 -5.05 8.82 -9.74
N GLY A 185 -4.31 9.60 -10.53
CA GLY A 185 -3.65 10.81 -10.04
C GLY A 185 -2.38 10.57 -9.23
N LEU A 186 -1.98 9.32 -9.01
CA LEU A 186 -0.80 8.98 -8.19
C LEU A 186 0.49 9.68 -8.64
N TYR A 187 0.62 9.97 -9.94
CA TYR A 187 1.76 10.67 -10.52
C TYR A 187 2.06 12.05 -9.88
N ASP A 188 1.07 12.73 -9.31
CA ASP A 188 1.25 14.02 -8.63
C ASP A 188 1.63 13.88 -7.15
N HIS A 189 1.50 12.68 -6.60
CA HIS A 189 1.68 12.41 -5.17
C HIS A 189 2.95 11.65 -4.85
N PHE A 190 3.70 11.14 -5.84
CA PHE A 190 4.95 10.46 -5.56
C PHE A 190 6.03 11.42 -5.03
N PRO A 191 6.73 11.09 -3.92
CA PRO A 191 7.76 11.95 -3.37
C PRO A 191 9.04 11.88 -4.22
N SER A 192 9.79 12.98 -4.27
CA SER A 192 11.02 13.07 -5.06
C SER A 192 12.14 12.15 -4.55
N SER A 193 12.04 11.66 -3.32
CA SER A 193 12.99 10.74 -2.68
C SER A 193 12.91 9.30 -3.19
N LEU A 194 11.91 8.95 -4.00
CA LEU A 194 11.76 7.59 -4.54
C LEU A 194 12.97 7.18 -5.37
N ARG A 195 13.48 5.99 -5.06
CA ARG A 195 14.55 5.28 -5.78
C ARG A 195 14.01 4.06 -6.52
N SER A 196 12.92 3.46 -6.04
CA SER A 196 12.25 2.33 -6.67
C SER A 196 10.74 2.56 -6.65
N LEU A 197 10.11 2.46 -7.82
CA LEU A 197 8.66 2.55 -7.98
C LEU A 197 8.16 1.34 -8.79
N SER A 198 7.27 0.57 -8.18
CA SER A 198 6.62 -0.60 -8.77
C SER A 198 5.11 -0.37 -8.73
N PHE A 199 4.44 -0.39 -9.88
CA PHE A 199 2.99 -0.19 -9.97
C PHE A 199 2.33 -1.28 -10.81
N ARG A 200 1.30 -1.91 -10.26
CA ARG A 200 0.33 -2.71 -10.99
C ARG A 200 -1.06 -2.10 -10.85
N GLY A 201 -1.72 -1.89 -11.98
CA GLY A 201 -3.03 -1.25 -12.08
C GLY A 201 -4.01 -2.02 -12.99
N PRO A 202 -5.29 -1.67 -13.00
CA PRO A 202 -6.26 -2.24 -13.93
C PRO A 202 -6.10 -1.65 -15.34
N PRO A 203 -6.21 -2.46 -16.42
CA PRO A 203 -6.18 -1.98 -17.80
C PRO A 203 -7.58 -1.52 -18.24
N ASN A 204 -8.02 -0.36 -17.73
CA ASN A 204 -9.31 0.23 -18.05
C ASN A 204 -9.18 1.64 -18.65
N THR A 205 -10.30 2.20 -19.14
CA THR A 205 -10.32 3.52 -19.81
C THR A 205 -9.83 4.65 -18.93
N TYR A 206 -10.12 4.62 -17.62
CA TYR A 206 -9.65 5.66 -16.69
C TYR A 206 -8.14 5.62 -16.54
N MET A 207 -7.57 4.44 -16.28
CA MET A 207 -6.13 4.26 -16.18
C MET A 207 -5.43 4.58 -17.52
N PHE A 208 -6.02 4.18 -18.65
CA PHE A 208 -5.52 4.52 -19.98
C PHE A 208 -5.41 6.03 -20.19
N ASN A 209 -6.40 6.80 -19.75
CA ASN A 209 -6.36 8.27 -19.82
C ASN A 209 -5.37 8.86 -18.80
N ASP A 210 -5.26 8.26 -17.61
CA ASP A 210 -4.29 8.67 -16.58
C ASP A 210 -2.85 8.50 -17.07
N LEU A 211 -2.55 7.46 -17.85
CA LEU A 211 -1.23 7.22 -18.43
C LEU A 211 -0.69 8.42 -19.23
N ASP A 212 -1.54 9.23 -19.88
CA ASP A 212 -1.08 10.43 -20.59
C ASP A 212 -0.43 11.44 -19.62
N LYS A 213 -0.97 11.53 -18.40
CA LYS A 213 -0.42 12.38 -17.34
C LYS A 213 0.86 11.80 -16.78
N TRP A 214 0.95 10.47 -16.62
CA TRP A 214 2.19 9.79 -16.25
C TRP A 214 3.28 10.03 -17.30
N ILE A 215 2.97 9.92 -18.59
CA ILE A 215 3.91 10.18 -19.70
C ILE A 215 4.37 11.65 -19.67
N ALA A 216 3.45 12.59 -19.48
CA ALA A 216 3.79 14.01 -19.37
C ALA A 216 4.75 14.28 -18.20
N LYS A 217 4.51 13.66 -17.04
CA LYS A 217 5.38 13.75 -15.86
C LYS A 217 6.74 13.07 -16.07
N ALA A 218 6.76 11.90 -16.71
CA ALA A 218 8.00 11.18 -17.05
C ALA A 218 8.95 12.02 -17.92
N ASN A 219 8.38 12.88 -18.77
CA ASN A 219 9.11 13.83 -19.60
C ASN A 219 9.66 15.05 -18.82
N ASP A 220 9.21 15.34 -17.60
CA ASP A 220 9.85 16.32 -16.71
C ASP A 220 11.03 15.65 -15.96
N PRO A 221 12.29 16.09 -16.17
CA PRO A 221 13.44 15.53 -15.47
C PRO A 221 13.41 15.78 -13.95
N ARG A 222 12.59 16.73 -13.47
CA ARG A 222 12.45 17.01 -12.02
C ARG A 222 11.47 16.08 -11.32
N TRP A 223 10.62 15.38 -12.06
CA TRP A 223 9.73 14.38 -11.48
C TRP A 223 10.55 13.14 -11.13
N LEU A 224 10.54 12.66 -9.88
CA LEU A 224 11.31 11.48 -9.46
C LEU A 224 12.80 11.52 -9.88
N PRO A 225 13.56 12.54 -9.43
CA PRO A 225 14.93 12.76 -9.89
C PRO A 225 15.90 11.65 -9.44
N ASP A 226 15.62 11.01 -8.31
CA ASP A 226 16.47 9.98 -7.71
C ASP A 226 16.09 8.54 -8.12
N LEU A 227 15.12 8.38 -9.03
CA LEU A 227 14.59 7.08 -9.40
C LEU A 227 15.63 6.24 -10.15
N ARG A 228 15.83 5.00 -9.67
CA ARG A 228 16.80 4.03 -10.18
C ARG A 228 16.14 2.77 -10.73
N GLU A 229 14.99 2.43 -10.20
CA GLU A 229 14.22 1.25 -10.59
C GLU A 229 12.77 1.65 -10.86
N PHE A 230 12.24 1.16 -11.98
CA PHE A 230 10.86 1.39 -12.38
C PHE A 230 10.27 0.08 -12.90
N ALA A 231 9.10 -0.28 -12.38
CA ALA A 231 8.32 -1.41 -12.82
C ALA A 231 6.86 -0.97 -12.95
N VAL A 232 6.24 -1.29 -14.07
CA VAL A 232 4.85 -0.92 -14.33
C VAL A 232 4.18 -2.00 -15.16
N SER A 233 2.98 -2.40 -14.78
CA SER A 233 2.19 -3.38 -15.53
C SER A 233 0.70 -3.11 -15.34
N LEU A 234 -0.09 -3.28 -16.39
CA LEU A 234 -1.54 -3.23 -16.30
C LEU A 234 -2.09 -4.64 -16.50
N VAL A 235 -2.77 -5.17 -15.48
CA VAL A 235 -3.15 -6.59 -15.42
C VAL A 235 -4.65 -6.67 -15.19
N ARG A 236 -5.35 -7.45 -16.01
CA ARG A 236 -6.77 -7.76 -15.73
C ARG A 236 -6.88 -8.72 -14.57
N GLU A 237 -7.88 -8.49 -13.74
CA GLU A 237 -8.28 -9.47 -12.75
C GLU A 237 -8.73 -10.76 -13.45
N SER A 238 -8.14 -11.90 -13.07
CA SER A 238 -8.46 -13.20 -13.67
C SER A 238 -9.66 -13.90 -13.03
N SER A 239 -10.41 -13.23 -12.15
CA SER A 239 -11.44 -13.85 -11.31
C SER A 239 -12.77 -14.15 -12.02
N ASN A 240 -12.97 -13.70 -13.26
CA ASN A 240 -14.12 -14.10 -14.09
C ASN A 240 -13.69 -14.51 -15.50
N SER A 241 -13.24 -15.75 -15.65
CA SER A 241 -13.11 -16.41 -16.94
C SER A 241 -14.51 -16.66 -17.55
N ALA A 242 -14.98 -15.76 -18.42
CA ALA A 242 -15.86 -16.12 -19.54
C ALA A 242 -15.98 -15.02 -20.60
N GLU A 243 -15.92 -13.73 -20.24
CA GLU A 243 -16.16 -12.64 -21.20
C GLU A 243 -15.29 -11.42 -20.88
N ALA A 244 -14.98 -10.61 -21.90
CA ALA A 244 -14.13 -9.42 -21.87
C ALA A 244 -12.60 -9.68 -21.86
N GLY A 245 -12.13 -10.45 -22.84
CA GLY A 245 -11.01 -9.94 -23.60
C GLY A 245 -11.43 -8.57 -24.16
N ALA A 246 -10.86 -7.46 -23.70
CA ALA A 246 -10.97 -6.22 -24.45
C ALA A 246 -10.60 -6.53 -25.90
N PRO A 247 -11.29 -5.93 -26.87
CA PRO A 247 -10.94 -6.07 -28.28
C PRO A 247 -9.42 -5.95 -28.44
N GLU A 248 -8.78 -6.80 -29.26
CA GLU A 248 -7.32 -6.77 -29.47
C GLU A 248 -6.78 -5.35 -29.74
N VAL A 249 -7.63 -4.50 -30.32
CA VAL A 249 -7.41 -3.06 -30.53
C VAL A 249 -7.18 -2.27 -29.24
N GLU A 250 -7.97 -2.50 -28.19
CA GLU A 250 -7.82 -1.82 -26.89
C GLU A 250 -6.55 -2.27 -26.17
N GLN A 251 -6.20 -3.57 -26.26
CA GLN A 251 -4.95 -4.07 -25.69
C GLN A 251 -3.73 -3.46 -26.40
N ALA A 252 -3.74 -3.42 -27.74
CA ALA A 252 -2.66 -2.80 -28.51
C ALA A 252 -2.48 -1.30 -28.20
N GLN A 253 -3.58 -0.58 -27.94
CA GLN A 253 -3.54 0.82 -27.51
C GLN A 253 -2.88 0.97 -26.14
N ILE A 254 -3.28 0.14 -25.17
CA ILE A 254 -2.69 0.13 -23.83
C ILE A 254 -1.19 -0.19 -23.91
N ASP A 255 -0.81 -1.23 -24.64
CA ASP A 255 0.59 -1.62 -24.83
C ASP A 255 1.41 -0.49 -25.47
N GLY A 256 0.83 0.21 -26.43
CA GLY A 256 1.42 1.39 -27.06
C GLY A 256 1.71 2.51 -26.06
N LYS A 257 0.73 2.88 -25.21
CA LYS A 257 0.93 3.90 -24.16
C LYS A 257 1.93 3.46 -23.10
N MET A 258 1.91 2.18 -22.71
CA MET A 258 2.88 1.62 -21.78
C MET A 258 4.30 1.71 -22.34
N ALA A 259 4.49 1.37 -23.62
CA ALA A 259 5.79 1.53 -24.29
C ALA A 259 6.23 3.00 -24.35
N GLU A 260 5.31 3.94 -24.60
CA GLU A 260 5.60 5.37 -24.57
C GLU A 260 6.03 5.85 -23.18
N LEU A 261 5.34 5.43 -22.12
CA LEU A 261 5.72 5.73 -20.74
C LEU A 261 7.12 5.22 -20.42
N LEU A 262 7.42 3.96 -20.73
CA LEU A 262 8.74 3.37 -20.52
C LEU A 262 9.83 4.13 -21.29
N ALA A 263 9.56 4.53 -22.53
CA ALA A 263 10.48 5.33 -23.33
C ALA A 263 10.71 6.73 -22.73
N ALA A 264 9.65 7.41 -22.26
CA ALA A 264 9.74 8.71 -21.61
C ALA A 264 10.57 8.63 -20.31
N MET A 265 10.36 7.59 -19.51
CA MET A 265 11.12 7.35 -18.28
C MET A 265 12.63 7.21 -18.55
N LYS A 266 13.00 6.46 -19.60
CA LYS A 266 14.39 6.25 -20.02
C LYS A 266 15.05 7.48 -20.63
N ARG A 267 14.30 8.30 -21.38
CA ARG A 267 14.81 9.48 -22.08
C ARG A 267 15.54 10.44 -21.13
N ASN A 268 14.95 10.70 -19.97
CA ASN A 268 15.52 11.59 -18.95
C ASN A 268 16.40 10.86 -17.92
N ARG A 269 16.34 9.53 -17.87
CA ARG A 269 17.09 8.69 -16.91
C ARG A 269 17.69 7.47 -17.62
N PRO A 270 18.76 7.63 -18.43
CA PRO A 270 19.30 6.51 -19.22
C PRO A 270 19.73 5.30 -18.37
N ALA A 271 20.22 5.56 -17.15
CA ALA A 271 20.63 4.54 -16.19
C ALA A 271 19.47 3.87 -15.42
N LEU A 272 18.23 4.33 -15.59
CA LEU A 272 17.05 3.75 -14.93
C LEU A 272 16.90 2.28 -15.30
N LYS A 273 16.78 1.39 -14.33
CA LYS A 273 16.46 -0.02 -14.58
C LYS A 273 14.95 -0.14 -14.76
N ILE A 274 14.53 -0.61 -15.92
CA ILE A 274 13.15 -1.02 -16.16
C ILE A 274 13.10 -2.53 -15.99
N GLN A 275 12.13 -3.00 -15.22
CA GLN A 275 11.93 -4.41 -14.93
C GLN A 275 10.45 -4.72 -14.80
N GLU A 276 10.10 -6.00 -14.88
CA GLU A 276 8.76 -6.45 -14.52
C GLU A 276 8.52 -6.28 -13.01
N PRO A 277 7.29 -5.96 -12.58
CA PRO A 277 6.98 -5.95 -11.16
C PRO A 277 7.07 -7.37 -10.59
N ARG A 278 7.31 -7.51 -9.28
CA ARG A 278 7.45 -8.83 -8.63
C ARG A 278 6.18 -9.67 -8.78
N PRO A 279 6.28 -11.01 -8.82
CA PRO A 279 5.13 -11.91 -8.71
C PRO A 279 4.21 -11.54 -7.53
N LEU A 280 2.89 -11.69 -7.67
CA LEU A 280 1.93 -11.23 -6.64
C LEU A 280 2.08 -11.97 -5.31
N ASP A 281 2.43 -13.26 -5.38
CA ASP A 281 2.76 -14.10 -4.23
C ASP A 281 4.03 -13.66 -3.51
N GLU A 282 4.92 -12.92 -4.17
CA GLU A 282 6.08 -12.34 -3.50
C GLU A 282 5.77 -10.98 -2.83
N VAL A 283 4.66 -10.33 -3.18
CA VAL A 283 4.31 -8.99 -2.67
C VAL A 283 4.03 -9.01 -1.17
N GLU A 284 3.57 -10.13 -0.61
CA GLU A 284 3.36 -10.32 0.83
C GLU A 284 4.67 -10.24 1.65
N TYR A 285 5.83 -10.44 1.00
CA TYR A 285 7.12 -10.33 1.64
C TYR A 285 7.69 -8.90 1.48
N PRO A 286 8.16 -8.28 2.58
CA PRO A 286 8.67 -6.92 2.57
C PRO A 286 9.96 -6.84 1.76
N ARG A 287 10.13 -5.75 0.99
CA ARG A 287 11.41 -5.48 0.34
C ARG A 287 12.46 -5.12 1.40
N PRO A 288 13.71 -5.61 1.26
CA PRO A 288 14.80 -5.20 2.12
C PRO A 288 15.01 -3.68 2.03
N VAL A 289 15.01 -3.00 3.19
CA VAL A 289 15.40 -1.60 3.28
C VAL A 289 16.92 -1.55 3.33
N SER A 290 17.56 -1.09 2.26
CA SER A 290 19.01 -0.85 2.21
C SER A 290 19.41 0.52 2.77
#